data_AF-A0AAW6GHJ3-F1
#
_entry.id   AF-A0AAW6GHJ3-F1
#
_cell.length_a   1.000
_cell.length_b   1.000
_cell.length_c   1.000
_cell.angle_alpha   90.00
_cell.angle_beta   90.00
_cell.angle_gamma   90.00
#
_symmetry.space_group_name_H-M   'P 1'
#
loop_
_entity.id
_entity.type
_entity.pdbx_description
1 polymer ?
#
loop_
_entity_poly.entity_id
_entity_poly.type
_entity_poly.pdbx_seq_one_letter_code
_entity_poly.pdbx_strand_id
1 'polypeptide(L)'
;MTNQELIRLLGTKGYRKVTLETDRGESKAFYTYRRGLHINATKNLSFHIVPQSQSLGLGRFAVCATKNGESSQLGTDRAELFFPRLFSFLQGETGETEIIDDVIR
;
A
#
# COMPACT_ATOMS: atom_id res chain seq x y z
N MET A 1 -8.24 9.19 -9.35
CA MET A 1 -8.08 9.57 -7.93
C MET A 1 -6.68 10.16 -7.74
N THR A 2 -6.57 11.28 -7.04
CA THR A 2 -5.30 11.91 -6.66
C THR A 2 -4.81 11.38 -5.30
N ASN A 3 -3.51 11.54 -4.99
CA ASN A 3 -3.00 11.19 -3.66
C ASN A 3 -3.72 11.95 -2.55
N GLN A 4 -4.21 13.17 -2.79
CA GLN A 4 -4.93 13.96 -1.79
C GLN A 4 -6.31 13.35 -1.48
N GLU A 5 -7.02 12.87 -2.49
CA GLU A 5 -8.30 12.16 -2.31
C GLU A 5 -8.09 10.86 -1.54
N LEU A 6 -7.03 10.10 -1.89
CA LEU A 6 -6.70 8.87 -1.18
C LEU A 6 -6.30 9.13 0.27
N ILE A 7 -5.51 10.16 0.55
CA ILE A 7 -5.15 10.56 1.92
C ILE A 7 -6.38 10.92 2.74
N ARG A 8 -7.36 11.64 2.15
CA ARG A 8 -8.64 11.92 2.81
C ARG A 8 -9.40 10.64 3.14
N LEU A 9 -9.48 9.70 2.20
CA LEU A 9 -10.10 8.39 2.43
C LEU A 9 -9.38 7.59 3.54
N LEU A 10 -8.05 7.57 3.54
CA LEU A 10 -7.27 6.93 4.61
C LEU A 10 -7.62 7.52 5.99
N GLY A 11 -7.77 8.84 6.06
CA GLY A 11 -8.22 9.53 7.28
C GLY A 11 -9.59 9.06 7.77
N THR A 12 -10.58 8.88 6.87
CA THR A 12 -11.92 8.37 7.26
C THR A 12 -11.88 6.90 7.69
N LYS A 13 -10.83 6.16 7.31
CA LYS A 13 -10.58 4.76 7.72
C LYS A 13 -9.70 4.63 8.96
N GLY A 14 -9.34 5.75 9.58
CA GLY A 14 -8.55 5.80 10.82
C GLY A 14 -7.05 5.61 10.63
N TYR A 15 -6.53 5.85 9.42
CA TYR A 15 -5.09 5.84 9.18
C TYR A 15 -4.44 7.13 9.68
N ARG A 16 -3.28 6.97 10.32
CA ARG A 16 -2.47 8.07 10.83
C ARG A 16 -1.35 8.43 9.86
N LYS A 17 -1.17 9.72 9.61
CA LYS A 17 0.02 10.21 8.90
C LYS A 17 1.24 10.13 9.82
N VAL A 18 2.33 9.55 9.33
CA VAL A 18 3.65 9.55 9.97
C VAL A 18 4.69 10.18 9.03
N THR A 19 5.91 10.40 9.53
CA THR A 19 7.07 10.75 8.69
C THR A 19 7.87 9.50 8.38
N LEU A 20 8.78 9.56 7.40
CA LEU A 20 9.67 8.43 7.09
C LEU A 20 10.54 8.06 8.29
N GLU A 21 11.01 9.06 9.06
CA GLU A 21 11.88 8.89 10.23
C GLU A 21 11.13 8.33 11.45
N THR A 22 9.81 8.53 11.49
CA THR A 22 8.94 8.09 12.59
C THR A 22 8.13 6.86 12.23
N ASP A 23 8.22 6.39 11.00
CA ASP A 23 7.56 5.17 10.58
C ASP A 23 8.26 3.95 11.20
N ARG A 24 7.48 3.17 11.93
CA ARG A 24 7.91 1.92 12.59
C ARG A 24 7.25 0.69 11.98
N GLY A 25 6.60 0.84 10.82
CA GLY A 25 5.80 -0.23 10.21
C GLY A 25 4.52 -0.51 11.00
N GLU A 26 3.98 0.50 11.67
CA GLU A 26 2.73 0.37 12.41
C GLU A 26 1.55 0.21 11.45
N SER A 27 0.62 -0.69 11.79
CA SER A 27 -0.64 -0.84 11.07
C SER A 27 -1.43 0.48 11.06
N LYS A 28 -2.18 0.70 9.99
CA LYS A 28 -2.97 1.93 9.78
C LYS A 28 -2.13 3.20 9.86
N ALA A 29 -0.93 3.17 9.27
CA ALA A 29 -0.09 4.35 9.09
C ALA A 29 0.15 4.64 7.61
N PHE A 30 0.46 5.88 7.28
CA PHE A 30 0.97 6.21 5.94
C PHE A 30 1.94 7.38 6.00
N TYR A 31 2.83 7.47 5.03
CA TYR A 31 3.70 8.62 4.83
C TYR A 31 3.86 8.94 3.36
N THR A 32 4.33 10.15 3.08
CA THR A 32 4.67 10.59 1.73
C THR A 32 6.17 10.83 1.66
N TYR A 33 6.82 10.29 0.64
CA TYR A 33 8.25 10.51 0.40
C TYR A 33 8.49 10.78 -1.08
N ARG A 34 9.18 11.89 -1.40
CA ARG A 34 9.49 12.30 -2.78
C ARG A 34 8.32 12.15 -3.76
N ARG A 35 7.12 12.63 -3.38
CA ARG A 35 5.84 12.54 -4.11
C ARG A 35 5.21 11.14 -4.20
N GLY A 36 5.85 10.11 -3.66
CA GLY A 36 5.25 8.81 -3.40
C GLY A 36 4.37 8.82 -2.14
N LEU A 37 3.49 7.83 -2.06
CA LEU A 37 2.60 7.55 -0.93
C LEU A 37 2.78 6.09 -0.55
N HIS A 38 3.13 5.86 0.71
CA HIS A 38 3.35 4.54 1.28
C HIS A 38 2.32 4.32 2.39
N ILE A 39 1.55 3.24 2.29
CA ILE A 39 0.42 2.94 3.16
C ILE A 39 0.71 1.61 3.87
N ASN A 40 0.94 1.66 5.17
CA ASN A 40 1.09 0.49 6.02
C ASN A 40 -0.31 0.04 6.45
N ALA A 41 -0.90 -0.90 5.71
CA ALA A 41 -2.25 -1.38 5.94
C ALA A 41 -2.31 -2.24 7.21
N THR A 42 -1.42 -3.21 7.30
CA THR A 42 -1.18 -4.05 8.47
C THR A 42 0.33 -4.19 8.70
N LYS A 43 0.73 -5.01 9.68
CA LYS A 43 2.14 -5.38 9.86
C LYS A 43 2.72 -6.15 8.67
N ASN A 44 1.88 -6.87 7.92
CA ASN A 44 2.32 -7.76 6.83
C ASN A 44 1.83 -7.34 5.45
N LEU A 45 1.13 -6.21 5.34
CA LEU A 45 0.55 -5.74 4.09
C LEU A 45 0.76 -4.23 3.95
N SER A 46 1.33 -3.81 2.83
CA SER A 46 1.45 -2.40 2.48
C SER A 46 1.13 -2.12 1.02
N PHE A 47 0.71 -0.89 0.74
CA PHE A 47 0.34 -0.41 -0.59
C PHE A 47 1.14 0.85 -0.92
N HIS A 48 1.90 0.82 -2.01
CA HIS A 48 2.79 1.91 -2.39
C HIS A 48 2.40 2.47 -3.75
N ILE A 49 2.40 3.80 -3.84
CA ILE A 49 2.22 4.57 -5.07
C ILE A 49 3.43 5.47 -5.22
N VAL A 50 4.28 5.23 -6.21
CA VAL A 50 5.52 5.98 -6.43
C VAL A 50 5.53 6.69 -7.80
N PRO A 51 6.32 7.76 -7.96
CA PRO A 51 6.61 8.31 -9.28
C PRO A 51 7.30 7.28 -10.18
N GLN A 52 7.14 7.38 -11.51
CA GLN A 52 7.78 6.46 -12.46
C GLN A 52 9.30 6.38 -12.26
N SER A 53 9.95 7.51 -11.95
CA SER A 53 11.40 7.56 -11.70
C SER A 53 11.85 6.77 -10.46
N GLN A 54 10.92 6.31 -9.62
CA GLN A 54 11.17 5.55 -8.39
C GLN A 54 10.59 4.13 -8.47
N SER A 55 10.06 3.69 -9.62
CA SER A 55 9.43 2.37 -9.75
C SER A 55 10.43 1.21 -9.83
N LEU A 56 11.71 1.49 -10.07
CA LEU A 56 12.77 0.48 -10.21
C LEU A 56 12.45 -0.62 -11.25
N GLY A 57 11.64 -0.29 -12.27
CA GLY A 57 11.20 -1.25 -13.30
C GLY A 57 10.09 -2.19 -12.85
N LEU A 58 9.60 -2.08 -11.62
CA LEU A 58 8.54 -2.92 -11.05
C LEU A 58 7.14 -2.32 -11.23
N GLY A 59 7.07 -1.05 -11.65
CA GLY A 59 5.83 -0.31 -11.81
C GLY A 59 5.54 0.66 -10.66
N ARG A 60 4.70 1.65 -10.93
CA ARG A 60 4.39 2.75 -10.01
C ARG A 60 3.51 2.36 -8.84
N PHE A 61 2.83 1.23 -8.94
CA PHE A 61 1.95 0.71 -7.91
C PHE A 61 2.50 -0.61 -7.41
N ALA A 62 2.61 -0.79 -6.10
CA ALA A 62 3.08 -2.03 -5.52
C ALA A 62 2.25 -2.44 -4.31
N VAL A 63 1.92 -3.72 -4.24
CA VAL A 63 1.40 -4.36 -3.02
C VAL A 63 2.53 -5.21 -2.46
N CYS A 64 2.94 -4.93 -1.22
CA CYS A 64 3.96 -5.71 -0.53
C CYS A 64 3.30 -6.57 0.54
N ALA A 65 3.66 -7.84 0.58
CA ALA A 65 3.10 -8.83 1.48
C ALA A 65 4.21 -9.57 2.22
N THR A 66 4.03 -9.84 3.50
CA THR A 66 4.92 -10.70 4.29
C THR A 66 4.16 -11.92 4.77
N LYS A 67 4.68 -13.13 4.51
CA LYS A 67 4.13 -14.39 5.01
C LYS A 67 5.27 -15.24 5.55
N ASN A 68 5.11 -15.75 6.76
CA ASN A 68 6.12 -16.60 7.42
C ASN A 68 7.52 -15.96 7.49
N GLY A 69 7.60 -14.63 7.57
CA GLY A 69 8.86 -13.87 7.61
C GLY A 69 9.47 -13.56 6.24
N GLU A 70 8.94 -14.12 5.17
CA GLU A 70 9.37 -13.84 3.80
C GLU A 70 8.51 -12.72 3.20
N SER A 71 9.16 -11.79 2.50
CA SER A 71 8.48 -10.65 1.87
C SER A 71 8.47 -10.78 0.36
N SER A 72 7.29 -10.58 -0.21
CA SER A 72 7.04 -10.56 -1.65
C SER A 72 6.41 -9.22 -2.04
N GLN A 73 6.54 -8.87 -3.31
CA GLN A 73 5.92 -7.67 -3.86
C GLN A 73 5.30 -7.97 -5.23
N LEU A 74 4.12 -7.41 -5.45
CA LEU A 74 3.45 -7.40 -6.74
C LEU A 74 3.42 -5.96 -7.25
N GLY A 75 4.31 -5.66 -8.20
CA GLY A 75 4.41 -4.36 -8.85
C GLY A 75 3.64 -4.28 -10.16
N THR A 76 3.10 -3.11 -10.50
CA THR A 76 2.43 -2.84 -11.77
C THR A 76 2.36 -1.35 -12.11
N ASP A 77 2.31 -1.00 -13.40
CA ASP A 77 1.93 0.34 -13.88
C ASP A 77 0.41 0.45 -14.15
N ARG A 78 -0.32 -0.67 -14.05
CA ARG A 78 -1.75 -0.75 -14.34
C ARG A 78 -2.57 -0.46 -13.09
N ALA A 79 -3.07 0.77 -13.00
CA ALA A 79 -3.89 1.25 -11.89
C ALA A 79 -5.12 0.35 -11.61
N GLU A 80 -5.72 -0.21 -12.67
CA GLU A 80 -6.87 -1.10 -12.61
C GLU A 80 -6.60 -2.44 -11.90
N LEU A 81 -5.33 -2.84 -11.73
CA LEU A 81 -4.97 -4.03 -10.96
C LEU A 81 -4.67 -3.70 -9.49
N PHE A 82 -4.31 -2.44 -9.20
CA PHE A 82 -3.90 -2.01 -7.86
C PHE A 82 -5.07 -1.46 -7.04
N PHE A 83 -5.81 -0.48 -7.58
CA PHE A 83 -6.83 0.24 -6.82
C PHE A 83 -7.99 -0.64 -6.34
N PRO A 84 -8.48 -1.64 -7.10
CA PRO A 84 -9.52 -2.54 -6.59
C PRO A 84 -9.09 -3.30 -5.34
N ARG A 85 -7.84 -3.78 -5.26
CA ARG A 85 -7.31 -4.47 -4.07
C ARG A 85 -7.24 -3.52 -2.87
N LEU A 86 -6.70 -2.31 -3.09
CA LEU A 86 -6.62 -1.30 -2.04
C LEU A 86 -8.01 -0.92 -1.52
N PHE A 87 -8.97 -0.64 -2.39
CA PHE A 87 -10.30 -0.21 -1.98
C PHE A 87 -11.09 -1.32 -1.30
N SER A 88 -11.05 -2.53 -1.86
CA SER A 88 -11.68 -3.70 -1.23
C SER A 88 -11.15 -3.93 0.19
N PHE A 89 -9.82 -3.83 0.37
CA PHE A 89 -9.21 -3.90 1.70
C PHE A 89 -9.70 -2.78 2.64
N LEU A 90 -9.70 -1.52 2.16
CA LEU A 90 -10.15 -0.37 2.96
C LEU A 90 -11.65 -0.40 3.27
N GLN A 91 -12.45 -1.09 2.48
CA GLN A 91 -13.87 -1.34 2.72
C GLN A 91 -14.11 -2.53 3.66
N GLY A 92 -13.09 -3.36 3.90
CA GLY A 92 -13.20 -4.60 4.66
C GLY A 92 -13.84 -5.74 3.87
N GLU A 93 -13.92 -5.59 2.55
CA GLU A 93 -14.51 -6.58 1.62
C GLU A 93 -13.54 -7.73 1.33
N THR A 94 -12.23 -7.44 1.24
CA THR A 94 -11.17 -8.44 1.09
C THR A 94 -10.24 -8.41 2.31
N GLY A 95 -9.95 -9.60 2.86
CA GLY A 95 -9.09 -9.75 4.04
C GLY A 95 -7.60 -9.69 3.73
N GLU A 96 -6.79 -9.45 4.77
CA GLU A 96 -5.31 -9.43 4.67
C GLU A 96 -4.75 -10.73 4.05
N THR A 97 -5.17 -11.89 4.57
CA THR A 97 -4.66 -13.20 4.13
C THR A 97 -4.93 -13.45 2.64
N GLU A 98 -6.11 -13.07 2.16
CA GLU A 98 -6.49 -13.24 0.76
C GLU A 98 -5.60 -12.41 -0.16
N ILE A 99 -5.32 -11.15 0.20
CA ILE A 99 -4.41 -10.30 -0.58
C ILE A 99 -2.97 -10.81 -0.51
N ILE A 100 -2.51 -11.26 0.65
CA ILE A 100 -1.16 -11.83 0.82
C ILE A 100 -0.99 -13.07 -0.06
N ASP A 101 -1.96 -13.98 -0.06
CA ASP A 101 -1.92 -15.20 -0.88
C ASP A 101 -1.89 -14.85 -2.38
N ASP A 102 -2.64 -13.83 -2.79
CA ASP A 102 -2.63 -13.32 -4.16
C ASP A 102 -1.27 -12.72 -4.59
N VAL A 103 -0.53 -12.10 -3.67
CA VAL A 103 0.78 -11.49 -3.93
C VAL A 103 1.91 -12.52 -3.98
N ILE A 104 1.79 -13.61 -3.21
CA ILE A 104 2.84 -14.63 -3.05
C ILE A 104 2.73 -15.78 -4.07
N ARG A 105 1.63 -15.84 -4.82
CA ARG A 105 1.38 -16.86 -5.85
C ARG A 105 2.49 -17.03 -6.89
#